data_AF-A0A2H9Q4W8-F1
#
_entry.id   AF-A0A2H9Q4W8-F1
#
_cell.length_a   1.000
_cell.length_b   1.000
_cell.length_c   1.000
_cell.angle_alpha   90.00
_cell.angle_beta   90.00
_cell.angle_gamma   90.00
#
_symmetry.space_group_name_H-M   'P 1'
#
loop_
_entity.id
_entity.type
_entity.pdbx_description
1 polymer ?
#
loop_
_entity_poly.entity_id
_entity_poly.type
_entity_poly.pdbx_seq_one_letter_code
_entity_poly.pdbx_strand_id
1 'polypeptide(L)'
;MGFLASVFGSRTRVNALAALVGGKKMTESELAAEASAPVSEVNRQFPALVASGLVRLERVGKSKVYSIDETHFLYPALKELFGSLDSALEGEARRVAGCVAARCNGLKAIILFGSVAARRARLGESDVDLLFITREGGEGDAKAAARACLEGRGVDCKPIVVSLEAYLEKLKKGDRFYSLVHAEGKTLYGEKPKRFG
;
A
#
# COMPACT_ATOMS: atom_id res chain seq x y z
N MET A 1 13.43 -4.82 24.08
CA MET A 1 12.88 -3.54 23.56
C MET A 1 13.79 -2.87 22.51
N GLY A 2 15.11 -2.74 22.72
CA GLY A 2 16.00 -2.00 21.80
C GLY A 2 16.11 -2.53 20.36
N PHE A 3 16.06 -3.84 20.15
CA PHE A 3 16.15 -4.44 18.81
C PHE A 3 14.88 -4.22 17.96
N LEU A 4 13.69 -4.33 18.54
CA LEU A 4 12.46 -4.04 17.78
C LEU A 4 12.39 -2.56 17.37
N ALA A 5 12.89 -1.66 18.22
CA ALA A 5 13.07 -0.26 17.85
C ALA A 5 14.13 -0.08 16.72
N SER A 6 15.16 -0.92 16.67
CA SER A 6 16.10 -0.93 15.54
C SER A 6 15.50 -1.53 14.27
N VAL A 7 14.42 -2.31 14.33
CA VAL A 7 13.71 -2.82 13.13
C VAL A 7 12.59 -1.87 12.67
N PHE A 8 11.71 -1.46 13.58
CA PHE A 8 10.49 -0.70 13.29
C PHE A 8 10.58 0.81 13.57
N GLY A 9 11.77 1.30 13.94
CA GLY A 9 11.95 2.68 14.39
C GLY A 9 11.74 3.79 13.34
N SER A 10 11.59 3.46 12.06
CA SER A 10 11.16 4.43 11.04
C SER A 10 10.50 3.76 9.83
N ARG A 11 9.59 4.49 9.16
CA ARG A 11 8.94 4.05 7.90
C ARG A 11 9.94 3.65 6.82
N THR A 12 10.95 4.48 6.62
CA THR A 12 12.06 4.23 5.68
C THR A 12 12.69 2.86 5.93
N ARG A 13 12.96 2.54 7.21
CA ARG A 13 13.60 1.28 7.58
C ARG A 13 12.68 0.09 7.35
N VAL A 14 11.40 0.21 7.69
CA VAL A 14 10.42 -0.88 7.49
C VAL A 14 10.20 -1.16 6.01
N ASN A 15 10.01 -0.13 5.18
CA ASN A 15 9.81 -0.31 3.73
C ASN A 15 11.05 -0.90 3.04
N ALA A 16 12.24 -0.41 3.40
CA ALA A 16 13.48 -0.95 2.86
C ALA A 16 13.74 -2.40 3.32
N LEU A 17 13.38 -2.74 4.57
CA LEU A 17 13.47 -4.11 5.07
C LEU A 17 12.47 -5.05 4.38
N ALA A 18 11.24 -4.60 4.14
CA ALA A 18 10.24 -5.34 3.37
C ALA A 18 10.77 -5.70 1.97
N ALA A 19 11.45 -4.76 1.31
CA ALA A 19 12.07 -4.99 0.00
C ALA A 19 13.19 -6.06 0.06
N LEU A 20 14.04 -6.04 1.09
CA LEU A 20 15.10 -7.05 1.28
C LEU A 20 14.55 -8.44 1.62
N VAL A 21 13.46 -8.53 2.38
CA VAL A 21 12.79 -9.80 2.70
C VAL A 21 12.26 -10.51 1.45
N GLY A 22 12.00 -9.76 0.37
CA GLY A 22 11.73 -10.29 -0.97
C GLY A 22 12.89 -11.04 -1.63
N GLY A 23 14.04 -11.16 -0.95
CA GLY A 23 15.17 -12.02 -1.35
C GLY A 23 16.15 -11.39 -2.35
N LYS A 24 15.97 -10.11 -2.70
CA LYS A 24 16.88 -9.41 -3.63
C LYS A 24 17.97 -8.67 -2.87
N LYS A 25 19.21 -8.83 -3.33
CA LYS A 25 20.32 -7.93 -2.96
C LYS A 25 20.05 -6.56 -3.58
N MET A 26 20.24 -5.49 -2.82
CA MET A 26 19.94 -4.13 -3.25
C MET A 26 21.04 -3.16 -2.86
N THR A 27 21.36 -2.23 -3.75
CA THR A 27 22.23 -1.09 -3.47
C THR A 27 21.55 -0.09 -2.54
N GLU A 28 22.34 0.81 -1.96
CA GLU A 28 21.81 1.95 -1.18
C GLU A 28 20.83 2.83 -1.97
N SER A 29 21.05 3.00 -3.28
CA SER A 29 20.16 3.75 -4.17
C SER A 29 18.84 3.02 -4.45
N GLU A 30 18.88 1.70 -4.64
CA GLU A 30 17.68 0.89 -4.86
C GLU A 30 16.83 0.83 -3.58
N LEU A 31 17.44 0.64 -2.42
CA LEU A 31 16.73 0.68 -1.14
C LEU A 31 16.10 2.05 -0.88
N ALA A 32 16.80 3.12 -1.22
CA ALA A 32 16.27 4.48 -1.09
C ALA A 32 15.04 4.68 -1.99
N ALA A 33 15.09 4.18 -3.22
CA ALA A 33 13.96 4.21 -4.14
C ALA A 33 12.77 3.39 -3.63
N GLU A 34 13.00 2.17 -3.13
CA GLU A 34 11.93 1.33 -2.56
C GLU A 34 11.31 1.95 -1.30
N ALA A 35 12.13 2.54 -0.45
CA ALA A 35 11.69 3.22 0.76
C ALA A 35 11.07 4.59 0.52
N SER A 36 11.14 5.12 -0.72
CA SER A 36 10.76 6.49 -1.06
C SER A 36 11.45 7.52 -0.15
N ALA A 37 12.74 7.32 0.10
CA ALA A 37 13.53 8.13 1.02
C ALA A 37 14.88 8.53 0.39
N PRO A 38 15.56 9.58 0.89
CA PRO A 38 16.91 9.93 0.44
C PRO A 38 17.93 8.83 0.76
N VAL A 39 18.93 8.66 -0.11
CA VAL A 39 20.05 7.71 0.11
C VAL A 39 20.80 7.98 1.43
N SER A 40 20.92 9.25 1.83
CA SER A 40 21.51 9.64 3.10
C SER A 40 20.75 9.09 4.31
N GLU A 41 19.42 8.93 4.20
CA GLU A 41 18.61 8.36 5.25
C GLU A 41 18.81 6.84 5.37
N VAL A 42 18.85 6.13 4.24
CA VAL A 42 19.20 4.69 4.22
C VAL A 42 20.58 4.49 4.86
N ASN A 43 21.58 5.27 4.44
CA ASN A 43 22.94 5.19 4.98
C ASN A 43 23.03 5.49 6.48
N ARG A 44 22.14 6.34 7.01
CA ARG A 44 22.06 6.63 8.46
C ARG A 44 21.39 5.50 9.24
N GLN A 45 20.37 4.84 8.66
CA GLN A 45 19.49 3.92 9.39
C GLN A 45 19.92 2.45 9.31
N PHE A 46 20.56 2.04 8.22
CA PHE A 46 20.93 0.64 7.95
C PHE A 46 22.11 0.09 8.76
N PRO A 47 23.10 0.88 9.21
CA PRO A 47 24.19 0.37 10.04
C PRO A 47 23.72 -0.35 11.30
N ALA A 48 22.60 0.08 11.91
CA ALA A 48 22.03 -0.59 13.08
C ALA A 48 21.47 -1.99 12.75
N LEU A 49 20.88 -2.18 11.57
CA LEU A 49 20.40 -3.49 11.10
C LEU A 49 21.56 -4.42 10.73
N VAL A 50 22.65 -3.86 10.22
CA VAL A 50 23.88 -4.62 9.92
C VAL A 50 24.55 -5.06 11.22
N ALA A 51 24.70 -4.15 12.18
CA ALA A 51 25.26 -4.45 13.50
C ALA A 51 24.44 -5.50 14.26
N SER A 52 23.14 -5.59 13.99
CA SER A 52 22.26 -6.58 14.61
C SER A 52 22.33 -7.96 13.94
N GLY A 53 23.03 -8.09 12.81
CA GLY A 53 23.12 -9.33 12.03
C GLY A 53 21.87 -9.66 11.19
N LEU A 54 20.85 -8.79 11.19
CA LEU A 54 19.63 -9.03 10.39
C LEU A 54 19.86 -8.73 8.90
N VAL A 55 20.73 -7.77 8.60
CA VAL A 55 21.09 -7.37 7.24
C VAL A 55 22.58 -7.58 7.04
N ARG A 56 22.96 -8.14 5.89
CA ARG A 56 24.36 -8.24 5.45
C ARG A 56 24.70 -7.07 4.55
N LEU A 57 25.93 -6.59 4.65
CA LEU A 57 26.49 -5.55 3.79
C LEU A 57 27.73 -6.12 3.09
N GLU A 58 27.69 -6.13 1.76
CA GLU A 58 28.80 -6.46 0.88
C GLU A 58 29.26 -5.20 0.13
N ARG A 59 30.57 -5.05 -0.11
CA ARG A 59 31.08 -4.01 -1.00
C ARG A 59 31.40 -4.61 -2.37
N VAL A 60 30.75 -4.09 -3.40
CA VAL A 60 30.99 -4.48 -4.79
C VAL A 60 31.54 -3.26 -5.52
N GLY A 61 32.85 -3.23 -5.73
CA GLY A 61 33.56 -2.05 -6.21
C GLY A 61 33.39 -0.86 -5.25
N LYS A 62 32.76 0.22 -5.74
CA LYS A 62 32.47 1.43 -4.94
C LYS A 62 31.09 1.40 -4.27
N SER A 63 30.26 0.40 -4.55
CA SER A 63 28.86 0.35 -4.12
C SER A 63 28.69 -0.51 -2.87
N LYS A 64 27.80 -0.08 -1.97
CA LYS A 64 27.30 -0.89 -0.87
C LYS A 64 26.08 -1.68 -1.33
N VAL A 65 26.13 -2.99 -1.17
CA VAL A 65 25.05 -3.92 -1.50
C VAL A 65 24.56 -4.57 -0.22
N TYR A 66 23.26 -4.46 0.05
CA TYR A 66 22.61 -5.00 1.24
C TYR A 66 21.76 -6.21 0.88
N SER A 67 21.68 -7.17 1.79
CA SER A 67 20.78 -8.32 1.69
C SER A 67 20.25 -8.72 3.06
N ILE A 68 19.06 -9.31 3.12
CA ILE A 68 18.57 -9.92 4.36
C ILE A 68 19.43 -11.14 4.72
N ASP A 69 19.65 -11.39 6.02
CA ASP A 69 20.22 -12.66 6.49
C ASP A 69 19.08 -13.65 6.77
N GLU A 70 18.89 -14.64 5.91
CA GLU A 70 17.84 -15.64 6.05
C GLU A 70 18.05 -16.60 7.23
N THR A 71 19.27 -16.65 7.77
CA THR A 71 19.60 -17.48 8.95
C THR A 71 19.29 -16.77 10.28
N HIS A 72 18.98 -15.47 10.23
CA HIS A 72 18.67 -14.70 11.42
C HIS A 72 17.33 -15.13 12.04
N PHE A 73 17.26 -15.22 13.37
CA PHE A 73 16.08 -15.78 14.09
C PHE A 73 14.74 -15.05 13.80
N LEU A 74 14.79 -13.78 13.41
CA LEU A 74 13.60 -13.00 13.03
C LEU A 74 13.19 -13.12 11.57
N TYR A 75 14.02 -13.67 10.70
CA TYR A 75 13.71 -13.75 9.28
C TYR A 75 12.38 -14.47 9.01
N PRO A 76 12.05 -15.61 9.63
CA PRO A 76 10.77 -16.28 9.41
C PRO A 76 9.56 -15.39 9.76
N ALA A 77 9.61 -14.70 10.92
CA ALA A 77 8.54 -13.82 11.37
C ALA A 77 8.39 -12.59 10.47
N LEU A 78 9.49 -11.99 10.00
CA LEU A 78 9.46 -10.88 9.06
C LEU A 78 8.95 -11.30 7.69
N LYS A 79 9.34 -12.49 7.21
CA LYS A 79 8.86 -13.07 5.96
C LYS A 79 7.35 -13.30 5.99
N GLU A 80 6.84 -13.84 7.09
CA GLU A 80 5.40 -14.01 7.28
C GLU A 80 4.68 -12.66 7.35
N LEU A 81 5.19 -11.72 8.16
CA LEU A 81 4.61 -10.39 8.33
C LEU A 81 4.52 -9.64 7.00
N PHE A 82 5.63 -9.51 6.27
CA PHE A 82 5.64 -8.80 4.99
C PHE A 82 4.96 -9.57 3.87
N GLY A 83 5.04 -10.91 3.88
CA GLY A 83 4.40 -11.77 2.88
C GLY A 83 2.87 -11.81 2.99
N SER A 84 2.32 -11.54 4.17
CA SER A 84 0.87 -11.49 4.42
C SER A 84 0.30 -10.07 4.43
N LEU A 85 1.12 -9.03 4.40
CA LEU A 85 0.66 -7.65 4.55
C LEU A 85 -0.31 -7.23 3.44
N ASP A 86 0.03 -7.48 2.18
CA ASP A 86 -0.84 -7.18 1.03
C ASP A 86 -2.21 -7.85 1.17
N SER A 87 -2.24 -9.14 1.56
CA SER A 87 -3.48 -9.91 1.67
C SER A 87 -4.30 -9.51 2.91
N ALA A 88 -3.65 -9.14 4.01
CA ALA A 88 -4.30 -8.60 5.19
C ALA A 88 -4.97 -7.25 4.90
N LEU A 89 -4.25 -6.33 4.24
CA LEU A 89 -4.77 -5.02 3.83
C LEU A 89 -5.89 -5.16 2.79
N GLU A 90 -5.76 -6.06 1.81
CA GLU A 90 -6.84 -6.36 0.86
C GLU A 90 -8.08 -6.94 1.58
N GLY A 91 -7.88 -7.79 2.59
CA GLY A 91 -8.95 -8.33 3.43
C GLY A 91 -9.72 -7.23 4.15
N GLU A 92 -9.00 -6.26 4.75
CA GLU A 92 -9.62 -5.08 5.36
C GLU A 92 -10.35 -4.21 4.34
N ALA A 93 -9.75 -3.98 3.16
CA ALA A 93 -10.39 -3.24 2.07
C ALA A 93 -11.74 -3.87 1.67
N ARG A 94 -11.80 -5.21 1.58
CA ARG A 94 -13.05 -5.95 1.30
C ARG A 94 -14.07 -5.82 2.43
N ARG A 95 -13.65 -5.87 3.69
CA ARG A 95 -14.54 -5.67 4.85
C ARG A 95 -15.15 -4.27 4.84
N VAL A 96 -14.34 -3.25 4.58
CA VAL A 96 -14.81 -1.86 4.42
C VAL A 96 -15.78 -1.77 3.25
N ALA A 97 -15.43 -2.32 2.09
CA ALA A 97 -16.29 -2.31 0.91
C ALA A 97 -17.65 -2.96 1.17
N GLY A 98 -17.68 -4.13 1.80
CA GLY A 98 -18.93 -4.80 2.18
C GLY A 98 -19.75 -4.01 3.21
N CYS A 99 -19.09 -3.41 4.21
CA CYS A 99 -19.72 -2.56 5.22
C CYS A 99 -20.42 -1.34 4.60
N VAL A 100 -19.77 -0.68 3.64
CA VAL A 100 -20.30 0.49 2.93
C VAL A 100 -21.43 0.07 1.98
N ALA A 101 -21.26 -1.01 1.23
CA ALA A 101 -22.28 -1.52 0.32
C ALA A 101 -23.59 -1.85 1.05
N ALA A 102 -23.53 -2.34 2.30
CA ALA A 102 -24.71 -2.61 3.12
C ALA A 102 -25.42 -1.34 3.65
N ARG A 103 -24.76 -0.18 3.63
CA ARG A 103 -25.26 1.08 4.23
C ARG A 103 -25.61 2.16 3.20
N CYS A 104 -25.08 2.06 1.99
CA CYS A 104 -25.20 3.10 0.98
C CYS A 104 -26.02 2.61 -0.23
N ASN A 105 -27.28 3.03 -0.29
CA ASN A 105 -28.14 2.78 -1.45
C ASN A 105 -27.73 3.68 -2.62
N GLY A 106 -27.29 3.07 -3.73
CA GLY A 106 -26.85 3.79 -4.93
C GLY A 106 -25.35 3.72 -5.22
N LEU A 107 -24.61 2.91 -4.47
CA LEU A 107 -23.26 2.51 -4.81
C LEU A 107 -23.26 1.67 -6.11
N LYS A 108 -22.42 2.04 -7.07
CA LYS A 108 -22.25 1.35 -8.37
C LYS A 108 -21.03 0.46 -8.37
N ALA A 109 -19.93 0.93 -7.82
CA ALA A 109 -18.71 0.15 -7.69
C ALA A 109 -17.85 0.62 -6.52
N ILE A 110 -17.03 -0.28 -5.99
CA ILE A 110 -15.89 0.05 -5.13
C ILE A 110 -14.65 -0.56 -5.77
N ILE A 111 -13.62 0.26 -5.97
CA ILE A 111 -12.37 -0.14 -6.60
C ILE A 111 -11.24 0.12 -5.61
N LEU A 112 -10.51 -0.95 -5.26
CA LEU A 112 -9.22 -0.87 -4.59
C LEU A 112 -8.17 -0.50 -5.63
N PHE A 113 -7.37 0.51 -5.35
CA PHE A 113 -6.26 0.92 -6.22
C PHE A 113 -4.99 1.15 -5.39
N GLY A 114 -3.94 1.65 -6.03
CA GLY A 114 -2.69 1.99 -5.35
C GLY A 114 -1.83 0.76 -5.04
N SER A 115 -1.01 0.89 -4.01
CA SER A 115 0.08 -0.04 -3.68
C SER A 115 -0.42 -1.46 -3.38
N VAL A 116 -1.52 -1.58 -2.63
CA VAL A 116 -2.14 -2.88 -2.30
C VAL A 116 -2.70 -3.56 -3.54
N ALA A 117 -3.39 -2.83 -4.42
CA ALA A 117 -3.88 -3.39 -5.69
C ALA A 117 -2.74 -3.90 -6.58
N ALA A 118 -1.60 -3.22 -6.56
CA ALA A 118 -0.40 -3.58 -7.32
C ALA A 118 0.46 -4.68 -6.67
N ARG A 119 0.08 -5.22 -5.49
CA ARG A 119 0.91 -6.13 -4.66
C ARG A 119 2.30 -5.57 -4.34
N ARG A 120 2.29 -4.30 -3.97
CA ARG A 120 3.47 -3.53 -3.58
C ARG A 120 3.13 -2.67 -2.37
N ALA A 121 2.31 -3.17 -1.43
CA ALA A 121 1.96 -2.40 -0.25
C ALA A 121 3.23 -1.91 0.44
N ARG A 122 3.26 -0.60 0.66
CA ARG A 122 4.30 0.10 1.42
C ARG A 122 3.58 0.77 2.57
N LEU A 123 4.20 0.78 3.75
CA LEU A 123 3.68 1.58 4.85
C LEU A 123 3.88 3.05 4.48
N GLY A 124 2.79 3.79 4.36
CA GLY A 124 2.74 5.11 3.70
C GLY A 124 1.87 6.12 4.43
N GLU A 125 1.23 7.02 3.66
CA GLU A 125 0.22 7.97 4.16
C GLU A 125 -1.23 7.48 3.98
N SER A 126 -1.39 6.29 3.40
CA SER A 126 -2.65 5.58 3.20
C SER A 126 -2.26 4.11 3.05
N ASP A 127 -2.79 3.27 3.92
CA ASP A 127 -2.50 1.83 3.89
C ASP A 127 -3.40 1.14 2.84
N VAL A 128 -4.59 1.69 2.59
CA VAL A 128 -5.59 1.17 1.65
C VAL A 128 -6.24 2.32 0.88
N ASP A 129 -6.20 2.26 -0.46
CA ASP A 129 -6.81 3.29 -1.32
C ASP A 129 -8.09 2.78 -1.99
N LEU A 130 -9.23 3.39 -1.66
CA LEU A 130 -10.56 3.01 -2.17
C LEU A 130 -11.22 4.13 -2.96
N LEU A 131 -11.70 3.81 -4.16
CA LEU A 131 -12.56 4.65 -4.98
C LEU A 131 -13.99 4.11 -4.93
N PHE A 132 -14.92 4.95 -4.53
CA PHE A 132 -16.35 4.67 -4.49
C PHE A 132 -17.01 5.40 -5.66
N ILE A 133 -17.72 4.65 -6.50
CA ILE A 133 -18.50 5.19 -7.60
C ILE A 133 -19.98 5.08 -7.22
N THR A 134 -20.69 6.20 -7.21
CA THR A 134 -22.11 6.27 -6.82
C THR A 134 -22.99 6.72 -7.98
N ARG A 135 -24.31 6.59 -7.82
CA ARG A 135 -25.25 7.43 -8.58
C ARG A 135 -25.03 8.91 -8.25
N GLU A 136 -25.55 9.79 -9.09
CA GLU A 136 -25.58 11.23 -8.78
C GLU A 136 -26.30 11.51 -7.46
N GLY A 137 -25.75 12.41 -6.67
CA GLY A 137 -26.26 12.80 -5.36
C GLY A 137 -25.99 11.79 -4.23
N GLY A 138 -25.38 10.64 -4.53
CA GLY A 138 -25.04 9.60 -3.55
C GLY A 138 -23.68 9.78 -2.87
N GLU A 139 -22.88 10.77 -3.28
CA GLU A 139 -21.51 10.94 -2.81
C GLU A 139 -21.42 11.28 -1.32
N GLY A 140 -22.38 12.05 -0.81
CA GLY A 140 -22.46 12.40 0.62
C GLY A 140 -22.68 11.17 1.49
N ASP A 141 -23.68 10.36 1.12
CA ASP A 141 -24.02 9.11 1.82
C ASP A 141 -22.86 8.11 1.79
N ALA A 142 -22.21 7.96 0.63
CA ALA A 142 -21.05 7.06 0.50
C ALA A 142 -19.85 7.54 1.34
N LYS A 143 -19.58 8.86 1.39
CA LYS A 143 -18.53 9.42 2.25
C LYS A 143 -18.84 9.18 3.74
N ALA A 144 -20.08 9.42 4.16
CA ALA A 144 -20.51 9.20 5.54
C ALA A 144 -20.42 7.71 5.92
N ALA A 145 -20.90 6.81 5.06
CA ALA A 145 -20.81 5.38 5.25
C ALA A 145 -19.35 4.89 5.29
N ALA A 146 -18.49 5.39 4.40
CA ALA A 146 -17.07 5.05 4.40
C ALA A 146 -16.39 5.47 5.71
N ARG A 147 -16.64 6.71 6.17
CA ARG A 147 -16.11 7.19 7.46
C ARG A 147 -16.55 6.31 8.62
N ALA A 148 -17.84 6.01 8.72
CA ALA A 148 -18.37 5.15 9.79
C ALA A 148 -17.82 3.71 9.71
N CYS A 149 -17.63 3.18 8.52
CA CYS A 149 -17.07 1.84 8.32
C CYS A 149 -15.56 1.77 8.57
N LEU A 150 -14.84 2.88 8.47
CA LEU A 150 -13.40 2.99 8.76
C LEU A 150 -13.11 3.33 10.23
N GLU A 151 -14.07 3.90 10.94
CA GLU A 151 -13.91 4.25 12.35
C GLU A 151 -13.52 3.04 13.21
N GLY A 152 -12.48 3.21 14.02
CA GLY A 152 -11.94 2.14 14.87
C GLY A 152 -11.15 1.05 14.14
N ARG A 153 -10.99 1.12 12.80
CA ARG A 153 -10.08 0.22 12.08
C ARG A 153 -8.65 0.73 12.20
N GLY A 154 -7.71 -0.18 12.45
CA GLY A 154 -6.27 0.11 12.47
C GLY A 154 -5.65 0.29 11.08
N VAL A 155 -6.41 0.81 10.12
CA VAL A 155 -5.99 0.99 8.72
C VAL A 155 -6.33 2.42 8.31
N ASP A 156 -5.34 3.16 7.82
CA ASP A 156 -5.60 4.47 7.22
C ASP A 156 -6.10 4.28 5.78
N CYS A 157 -7.28 4.81 5.50
CA CYS A 157 -7.89 4.78 4.18
C CYS A 157 -8.50 6.15 3.88
N LYS A 158 -8.08 6.74 2.77
CA LYS A 158 -8.61 8.02 2.28
C LYS A 158 -9.64 7.74 1.17
N PRO A 159 -10.95 7.66 1.49
CA PRO A 159 -11.95 7.31 0.49
C PRO A 159 -12.10 8.42 -0.55
N ILE A 160 -11.90 8.08 -1.82
CA ILE A 160 -12.25 8.95 -2.94
C ILE A 160 -13.66 8.57 -3.39
N VAL A 161 -14.56 9.55 -3.47
CA VAL A 161 -15.96 9.31 -3.84
C VAL A 161 -16.32 10.19 -5.04
N VAL A 162 -16.97 9.60 -6.04
CA VAL A 162 -17.31 10.26 -7.30
C VAL A 162 -18.63 9.70 -7.86
N SER A 163 -19.44 10.53 -8.52
CA SER A 163 -20.58 10.03 -9.30
C SER A 163 -20.12 9.24 -10.52
N LEU A 164 -21.01 8.38 -11.02
CA LEU A 164 -20.81 7.63 -12.26
C LEU A 164 -20.53 8.57 -13.44
N GLU A 165 -21.29 9.65 -13.55
CA GLU A 165 -21.15 10.62 -14.64
C GLU A 165 -19.79 11.32 -14.58
N ALA A 166 -19.40 11.83 -13.42
CA ALA A 166 -18.09 12.46 -13.24
C ALA A 166 -16.94 11.47 -13.45
N TYR A 167 -17.09 10.21 -13.05
CA TYR A 167 -16.09 9.17 -13.30
C TYR A 167 -15.90 8.94 -14.80
N LEU A 168 -17.00 8.74 -15.54
CA LEU A 168 -16.96 8.53 -16.98
C LEU A 168 -16.37 9.75 -17.69
N GLU A 169 -16.81 10.96 -17.36
CA GLU A 169 -16.28 12.19 -17.97
C GLU A 169 -14.77 12.35 -17.77
N LYS A 170 -14.25 12.01 -16.59
CA LYS A 170 -12.79 12.03 -16.34
C LYS A 170 -12.06 10.96 -17.14
N LEU A 171 -12.64 9.78 -17.33
CA LEU A 171 -12.09 8.77 -18.23
C LEU A 171 -12.09 9.22 -19.70
N LYS A 172 -13.14 9.90 -20.17
CA LYS A 172 -13.19 10.43 -21.54
C LYS A 172 -12.10 11.48 -21.78
N LYS A 173 -11.89 12.35 -20.78
CA LYS A 173 -10.85 13.39 -20.81
C LYS A 173 -9.42 12.85 -20.65
N GLY A 174 -9.26 11.54 -20.45
CA GLY A 174 -7.94 10.93 -20.29
C GLY A 174 -7.26 11.31 -18.97
N ASP A 175 -8.03 11.60 -17.92
CA ASP A 175 -7.46 11.89 -16.61
C ASP A 175 -6.56 10.72 -16.17
N ARG A 176 -5.30 11.02 -15.86
CA ARG A 176 -4.27 10.01 -15.57
C ARG A 176 -4.64 9.16 -14.37
N PHE A 177 -5.19 9.76 -13.31
CA PHE A 177 -5.56 9.04 -12.10
C PHE A 177 -6.70 8.06 -12.39
N TYR A 178 -7.79 8.54 -12.99
CA TYR A 178 -8.96 7.69 -13.27
C TYR A 178 -8.63 6.60 -14.28
N SER A 179 -7.81 6.89 -15.28
CA SER A 179 -7.35 5.91 -16.27
C SER A 179 -6.53 4.78 -15.62
N LEU A 180 -5.61 5.12 -14.70
CA LEU A 180 -4.82 4.15 -13.96
C LEU A 180 -5.70 3.28 -13.05
N VAL A 181 -6.59 3.89 -12.26
CA VAL A 181 -7.53 3.16 -11.41
C VAL A 181 -8.44 2.23 -12.24
N HIS A 182 -8.87 2.69 -13.41
CA HIS A 182 -9.69 1.89 -14.31
C HIS A 182 -8.93 0.69 -14.88
N ALA A 183 -7.67 0.86 -15.27
CA ALA A 183 -6.84 -0.21 -15.83
C ALA A 183 -6.36 -1.21 -14.78
N GLU A 184 -5.80 -0.72 -13.66
CA GLU A 184 -5.06 -1.53 -12.69
C GLU A 184 -5.83 -1.81 -11.41
N GLY A 185 -6.88 -1.04 -11.11
CA GLY A 185 -7.63 -1.19 -9.87
C GLY A 185 -8.37 -2.53 -9.79
N LYS A 186 -8.54 -3.05 -8.58
CA LYS A 186 -9.29 -4.27 -8.29
C LYS A 186 -10.71 -3.92 -7.83
N THR A 187 -11.72 -4.39 -8.54
CA THR A 187 -13.12 -4.20 -8.14
C THR A 187 -13.42 -5.06 -6.91
N LEU A 188 -13.87 -4.44 -5.82
CA LEU A 188 -14.28 -5.11 -4.59
C LEU A 188 -15.80 -5.23 -4.45
N TYR A 189 -16.57 -4.37 -5.13
CA TYR A 189 -18.02 -4.40 -5.17
C TYR A 189 -18.53 -3.88 -6.52
N GLY A 190 -19.65 -4.44 -7.00
CA GLY A 190 -20.29 -4.05 -8.25
C GLY A 190 -19.42 -4.33 -9.48
N GLU A 191 -19.59 -3.52 -10.52
CA GLU A 191 -18.86 -3.66 -11.78
C GLU A 191 -18.23 -2.33 -12.20
N LYS A 192 -17.04 -2.38 -12.81
CA LYS A 192 -16.42 -1.17 -13.37
C LYS A 192 -17.32 -0.62 -14.48
N PRO A 193 -17.61 0.69 -14.50
CA PRO A 193 -18.33 1.31 -15.59
C PRO A 193 -17.65 1.02 -16.93
N LYS A 194 -18.38 0.54 -17.93
CA LYS A 194 -17.80 0.23 -19.25
C LYS A 194 -17.23 1.51 -19.86
N ARG A 195 -15.99 1.43 -20.36
CA ARG A 195 -15.31 2.50 -21.08
C ARG A 195 -15.97 2.60 -22.46
N PHE A 196 -17.09 3.33 -22.51
CA PHE A 196 -17.95 3.55 -23.67
C PHE A 196 -18.79 2.33 -24.10
N GLY A 197 -20.09 2.58 -24.27
CA GLY A 197 -21.01 1.87 -25.14
C GLY A 197 -21.64 2.90 -26.07
#